data_AF-A0A7S0ZKK0-F1
#
_entry.id   AF-A0A7S0ZKK0-F1
#
_cell.length_a   1.000
_cell.length_b   1.000
_cell.length_c   1.000
_cell.angle_alpha   90.00
_cell.angle_beta   90.00
_cell.angle_gamma   90.00
#
_symmetry.space_group_name_H-M   'P 1'
#
loop_
_entity.id
_entity.type
_entity.pdbx_description
1 polymer ?
#
loop_
_entity_poly.entity_id
_entity_poly.type
_entity_poly.pdbx_seq_one_letter_code
_entity_poly.pdbx_strand_id
1 'polypeptide(L)'
;GRAICEFRAGNVRLARECMERATQLAPEDTLLWLTWSQIEEREQNYDRARYCIRRGLRAAKNDGDGAAPLWQSWAQMEQKLRDIPAAMRVYSAATRALPRDARLWREWGKL
;
A
#
# COMPACT_ATOMS: atom_id res chain seq x y z
N GLY A 1 -9.22 15.93 -0.35
CA GLY A 1 -9.61 16.83 -1.47
C GLY A 1 -8.41 17.28 -2.27
N ARG A 2 -7.67 18.30 -1.82
CA ARG A 2 -6.53 18.92 -2.55
C ARG A 2 -5.37 17.98 -2.90
N ALA A 3 -5.00 17.06 -2.01
CA ALA A 3 -3.84 16.17 -2.23
C ALA A 3 -4.00 15.21 -3.43
N ILE A 4 -5.23 14.78 -3.74
CA ILE A 4 -5.51 13.92 -4.91
C ILE A 4 -5.49 14.76 -6.21
N CYS A 5 -5.87 16.04 -6.13
CA CYS A 5 -5.91 16.94 -7.29
C CYS A 5 -4.51 17.32 -7.79
N GLU A 6 -3.53 17.51 -6.90
CA GLU A 6 -2.16 17.85 -7.31
C GLU A 6 -1.39 16.67 -7.90
N PHE A 7 -1.76 15.44 -7.52
CA PHE A 7 -1.18 14.24 -8.14
C PHE A 7 -1.52 14.13 -9.63
N ARG A 8 -2.69 14.63 -10.05
CA ARG A 8 -3.06 14.71 -11.47
C ARG A 8 -2.33 15.83 -12.23
N ALA A 9 -1.71 16.79 -11.54
CA ALA A 9 -1.11 17.98 -12.14
C ALA A 9 0.39 17.83 -12.47
N GLY A 10 0.98 16.63 -12.32
CA GLY A 10 2.39 16.39 -12.63
C GLY A 10 3.38 16.79 -11.53
N ASN A 11 2.89 17.27 -10.38
CA ASN A 11 3.73 17.71 -9.27
C ASN A 11 3.89 16.63 -8.20
N VAL A 12 4.49 15.50 -8.59
CA VAL A 12 4.82 14.38 -7.70
C VAL A 12 5.63 14.83 -6.48
N ARG A 13 6.50 15.83 -6.64
CA ARG A 13 7.26 16.44 -5.54
C ARG A 13 6.35 17.03 -4.46
N LEU A 14 5.36 17.84 -4.84
CA LEU A 14 4.40 18.42 -3.90
C LEU A 14 3.54 17.33 -3.25
N ALA A 15 3.18 16.29 -3.99
CA ALA A 15 2.45 15.16 -3.44
C ALA A 15 3.25 14.44 -2.35
N ARG A 16 4.57 14.22 -2.54
CA ARG A 16 5.44 13.66 -1.49
C ARG A 16 5.55 14.58 -0.28
N GLU A 17 5.78 15.87 -0.47
CA GLU A 17 5.85 16.82 0.65
C GLU A 17 4.55 16.85 1.46
N CYS A 18 3.41 16.78 0.78
CA CYS A 18 2.11 16.66 1.42
C CYS A 18 1.97 15.35 2.21
N MET A 19 2.42 14.22 1.66
CA MET A 19 2.38 12.93 2.36
C MET A 19 3.35 12.87 3.54
N GLU A 20 4.55 13.46 3.42
CA GLU A 20 5.49 13.56 4.54
C GLU A 20 4.91 14.36 5.70
N ARG A 21 4.29 15.53 5.42
CA ARG A 21 3.60 16.31 6.46
C ARG A 21 2.40 15.55 7.03
N ALA A 22 1.61 14.91 6.17
CA ALA A 22 0.43 14.18 6.60
C ALA A 22 0.80 12.98 7.50
N THR A 23 1.89 12.28 7.21
CA THR A 23 2.34 11.13 8.01
C THR A 23 2.93 11.54 9.35
N GLN A 24 3.43 12.78 9.48
CA GLN A 24 3.78 13.37 10.78
C GLN A 24 2.55 13.71 11.61
N LEU A 25 1.46 14.16 10.96
CA LEU A 25 0.23 14.55 11.64
C LEU A 25 -0.64 13.34 12.04
N ALA A 26 -0.72 12.32 11.19
CA ALA A 26 -1.55 11.14 11.37
C ALA A 26 -0.78 9.88 10.96
N PRO A 27 0.19 9.40 11.77
CA PRO A 27 0.99 8.22 11.45
C PRO A 27 0.19 6.91 11.48
N GLU A 28 -0.96 6.90 12.16
CA GLU A 28 -1.83 5.74 12.34
C GLU A 28 -2.79 5.53 11.15
N ASP A 29 -3.03 6.59 10.35
CA ASP A 29 -3.95 6.52 9.23
C ASP A 29 -3.41 5.61 8.11
N THR A 30 -4.01 4.44 8.01
CA THR A 30 -3.62 3.41 7.06
C THR A 30 -3.93 3.81 5.60
N LEU A 31 -4.97 4.62 5.39
CA LEU A 31 -5.36 5.09 4.05
C LEU A 31 -4.32 6.07 3.49
N LEU A 32 -3.71 6.87 4.37
CA LEU A 32 -2.65 7.78 4.01
C LEU A 32 -1.42 7.03 3.44
N TRP A 33 -1.00 5.96 4.14
CA TRP A 33 0.09 5.10 3.68
C TRP A 33 -0.22 4.39 2.36
N LEU A 34 -1.48 3.95 2.18
CA LEU A 34 -1.95 3.35 0.93
C LEU A 34 -1.91 4.36 -0.23
N THR A 35 -2.35 5.59 0.01
CA THR A 35 -2.32 6.64 -1.01
C THR A 35 -0.88 6.96 -1.42
N TRP A 36 0.03 7.04 -0.43
CA TRP A 36 1.45 7.27 -0.71
C TRP A 36 2.13 6.09 -1.42
N SER A 37 1.71 4.84 -1.20
CA SER A 37 2.25 3.74 -1.98
C SER A 37 1.81 3.79 -3.45
N GLN A 38 0.55 4.14 -3.72
CA GLN A 38 0.00 4.21 -5.09
C GLN A 38 0.61 5.36 -5.92
N ILE A 39 0.59 6.57 -5.37
CA ILE A 39 1.83 7.31 -5.13
C ILE A 39 3.07 6.98 -5.98
N GLU A 40 3.99 6.37 -5.25
CA GLU A 40 5.31 5.93 -5.70
C GLU A 40 5.23 4.80 -6.73
N GLU A 41 4.19 3.96 -6.72
CA GLU A 41 3.97 2.92 -7.73
C GLU A 41 3.79 3.54 -9.12
N ARG A 42 3.02 4.63 -9.24
CA ARG A 42 2.83 5.36 -10.50
C ARG A 42 4.13 6.00 -11.01
N GLU A 43 4.99 6.37 -10.09
CA GLU A 43 6.34 6.90 -10.36
C GLU A 43 7.39 5.80 -10.59
N GLN A 44 6.97 4.53 -10.60
CA GLN A 44 7.85 3.35 -10.73
C GLN A 44 8.89 3.23 -9.60
N ASN A 45 8.69 3.92 -8.47
CA ASN A 45 9.53 3.83 -7.28
C ASN A 45 9.05 2.69 -6.37
N TYR A 46 9.14 1.45 -6.86
CA TYR A 46 8.61 0.28 -6.17
C TYR A 46 9.24 0.04 -4.79
N ASP A 47 10.52 0.38 -4.59
CA ASP A 47 11.18 0.23 -3.29
C ASP A 47 10.58 1.16 -2.24
N ARG A 48 10.25 2.41 -2.62
CA ARG A 48 9.54 3.34 -1.75
C ARG A 48 8.10 2.90 -1.52
N ALA A 49 7.40 2.43 -2.54
CA ALA A 49 6.05 1.88 -2.39
C ALA A 49 6.02 0.74 -1.36
N ARG A 50 6.96 -0.21 -1.44
CA ARG A 50 7.15 -1.29 -0.45
C ARG A 50 7.47 -0.77 0.95
N TYR A 51 8.24 0.31 1.07
CA TYR A 51 8.52 0.95 2.36
C TYR A 51 7.23 1.55 2.96
N CYS A 52 6.48 2.33 2.17
CA CYS A 52 5.22 2.94 2.61
C CYS A 52 4.20 1.89 3.05
N ILE A 53 4.05 0.81 2.28
CA ILE A 53 3.13 -0.29 2.63
C ILE A 53 3.55 -0.96 3.94
N ARG A 54 4.84 -1.27 4.14
CA ARG A 54 5.33 -1.87 5.40
C ARG A 54 5.08 -0.97 6.61
N ARG A 55 5.25 0.35 6.44
CA ARG A 55 4.94 1.34 7.49
C ARG A 55 3.45 1.36 7.79
N GLY A 56 2.62 1.40 6.75
CA GLY A 56 1.16 1.33 6.88
C GLY A 56 0.68 0.05 7.54
N LEU A 57 1.26 -1.11 7.23
CA LEU A 57 0.91 -2.39 7.87
C LEU A 57 1.27 -2.41 9.35
N ARG A 58 2.35 -1.70 9.75
CA ARG A 58 2.73 -1.56 11.16
C ARG A 58 1.75 -0.66 11.90
N ALA A 59 1.26 0.41 11.27
CA ALA A 59 0.21 1.26 11.81
C ALA A 59 -1.13 0.52 11.92
N ALA A 60 -1.51 -0.23 10.87
CA ALA A 60 -2.76 -0.99 10.81
C ALA A 60 -2.89 -2.09 11.88
N LYS A 61 -1.78 -2.58 12.44
CA LYS A 61 -1.82 -3.51 13.59
C LYS A 61 -2.50 -2.92 14.82
N ASN A 62 -2.53 -1.59 14.94
CA ASN A 62 -3.19 -0.91 16.05
C ASN A 62 -4.71 -0.74 15.78
N ASP A 63 -5.13 -0.66 14.51
CA ASP A 63 -6.52 -0.36 14.09
C ASP A 63 -7.32 -1.57 13.54
N GLY A 64 -6.72 -2.77 13.49
CA GLY A 64 -7.41 -4.05 13.26
C GLY A 64 -7.84 -4.35 11.81
N ASP A 65 -8.49 -3.41 11.12
CA ASP A 65 -9.14 -3.64 9.81
C ASP A 65 -8.50 -2.91 8.63
N GLY A 66 -7.57 -1.98 8.87
CA GLY A 66 -6.93 -1.18 7.82
C GLY A 66 -5.94 -1.93 6.92
N ALA A 67 -5.51 -3.13 7.31
CA ALA A 67 -4.40 -3.84 6.65
C ALA A 67 -4.78 -4.48 5.30
N ALA A 68 -6.06 -4.80 5.06
CA ALA A 68 -6.50 -5.52 3.86
C ALA A 68 -6.19 -4.76 2.54
N PRO A 69 -6.55 -3.47 2.40
CA PRO A 69 -6.21 -2.67 1.22
C PRO A 69 -4.70 -2.61 0.93
N LEU A 70 -3.88 -2.54 1.97
CA LEU A 70 -2.42 -2.46 1.85
C LEU A 70 -1.84 -3.76 1.28
N TRP A 71 -2.28 -4.91 1.80
CA TRP A 71 -1.86 -6.21 1.29
C TRP A 71 -2.26 -6.41 -0.17
N GLN A 72 -3.48 -5.99 -0.53
CA GLN A 72 -3.97 -6.04 -1.92
C GLN A 72 -3.11 -5.17 -2.84
N SER A 73 -2.82 -3.93 -2.44
CA SER A 73 -1.98 -3.03 -3.24
C SER A 73 -0.57 -3.60 -3.43
N TRP A 74 0.01 -4.21 -2.40
CA TRP A 74 1.34 -4.84 -2.50
C TRP A 74 1.32 -6.00 -3.48
N ALA A 75 0.38 -6.93 -3.31
CA ALA A 75 0.31 -8.10 -4.16
C ALA A 75 0.09 -7.72 -5.64
N GLN A 76 -0.79 -6.76 -5.91
CA GLN A 76 -1.02 -6.24 -7.27
C GLN A 76 0.24 -5.60 -7.86
N MET A 77 1.02 -4.88 -7.06
CA MET A 77 2.28 -4.30 -7.50
C MET A 77 3.30 -5.40 -7.87
N GLU A 78 3.46 -6.44 -7.06
CA GLU A 78 4.38 -7.55 -7.39
C GLU A 78 3.91 -8.33 -8.64
N GLN A 79 2.60 -8.50 -8.82
CA GLN A 79 2.04 -9.09 -10.05
C GLN A 79 2.33 -8.24 -11.29
N LYS A 80 2.22 -6.91 -11.20
CA LYS A 80 2.59 -5.98 -12.29
C LYS A 80 4.07 -6.06 -12.63
N LEU A 81 4.92 -6.27 -11.63
CA LEU A 81 6.36 -6.49 -11.78
C LEU A 81 6.70 -7.88 -12.34
N ARG A 82 5.70 -8.76 -12.54
CA ARG A 82 5.85 -10.17 -12.95
C ARG A 82 6.72 -11.00 -11.99
N ASP A 83 6.83 -10.58 -10.74
CA ASP A 83 7.53 -11.33 -9.69
C ASP A 83 6.52 -12.23 -8.94
N ILE A 84 6.21 -13.37 -9.56
CA ILE A 84 5.29 -14.38 -9.01
C ILE A 84 5.77 -14.89 -7.63
N PRO A 85 7.07 -15.23 -7.43
CA PRO A 85 7.56 -15.63 -6.11
C PRO A 85 7.40 -14.56 -5.02
N ALA A 86 7.61 -13.27 -5.34
CA ALA A 86 7.35 -12.19 -4.39
C ALA A 86 5.85 -12.07 -4.08
N ALA A 87 4.98 -12.11 -5.09
CA ALA A 87 3.54 -12.04 -4.89
C ALA A 87 3.03 -13.18 -3.99
N MET A 88 3.52 -14.41 -4.16
CA MET A 88 3.17 -15.55 -3.28
C MET A 88 3.58 -15.30 -1.83
N ARG A 89 4.78 -14.75 -1.58
CA ARG A 89 5.24 -14.40 -0.23
C ARG A 89 4.35 -13.34 0.41
N VAL A 90 3.94 -12.34 -0.38
CA VAL A 90 3.03 -11.28 0.08
C VAL A 90 1.66 -11.87 0.44
N TYR A 91 1.07 -12.71 -0.42
CA TYR A 91 -0.21 -13.36 -0.12
C TYR A 91 -0.14 -14.30 1.08
N SER A 92 0.94 -15.07 1.22
CA SER A 92 1.14 -15.93 2.39
C SER A 92 1.25 -15.12 3.69
N ALA A 93 1.93 -13.98 3.68
CA ALA A 93 2.00 -13.09 4.82
C ALA A 93 0.63 -12.43 5.10
N ALA A 94 -0.09 -12.03 4.05
CA ALA A 94 -1.40 -11.39 4.14
C ALA A 94 -2.46 -12.33 4.74
N THR A 95 -2.52 -13.59 4.30
CA THR A 95 -3.48 -14.58 4.84
C THR A 95 -3.17 -14.96 6.29
N ARG A 96 -1.90 -14.93 6.71
CA ARG A 96 -1.54 -15.10 8.13
C ARG A 96 -1.94 -13.90 8.98
N ALA A 97 -1.85 -12.69 8.43
CA ALA A 97 -2.24 -11.47 9.12
C ALA A 97 -3.77 -11.31 9.21
N LEU A 98 -4.49 -11.69 8.15
CA LEU A 98 -5.93 -11.54 8.00
C LEU A 98 -6.57 -12.87 7.56
N PRO A 99 -6.61 -13.88 8.45
CA PRO A 99 -7.10 -15.21 8.10
C PRO A 99 -8.57 -15.24 7.68
N ARG A 100 -9.36 -14.26 8.14
CA ARG A 100 -10.80 -14.15 7.87
C ARG A 100 -11.16 -13.36 6.61
N ASP A 101 -10.19 -12.74 5.94
CA ASP A 101 -10.49 -11.94 4.76
C ASP A 101 -10.56 -12.80 3.50
N ALA A 102 -11.78 -13.21 3.14
CA ALA A 102 -12.07 -14.00 1.94
C ALA A 102 -11.59 -13.35 0.63
N ARG A 103 -11.38 -12.03 0.58
CA ARG A 103 -10.88 -11.34 -0.62
C ARG A 103 -9.44 -11.70 -0.90
N LEU A 104 -8.58 -11.72 0.12
CA LEU A 104 -7.16 -12.08 -0.03
C LEU A 104 -7.01 -13.52 -0.54
N TRP A 105 -7.81 -14.46 -0.02
CA TRP A 105 -7.84 -15.84 -0.48
C TRP A 105 -8.24 -15.96 -1.96
N ARG A 106 -9.27 -15.22 -2.37
CA ARG A 106 -9.71 -15.18 -3.77
C ARG A 106 -8.63 -14.66 -4.70
N GLU A 107 -7.99 -13.55 -4.35
CA GLU A 107 -6.96 -12.96 -5.22
C GLU A 107 -5.69 -13.82 -5.26
N TRP A 108 -5.35 -14.52 -4.17
CA TRP A 108 -4.28 -15.51 -4.16
C TRP A 108 -4.59 -16.69 -5.10
N GLY A 109 -5.82 -17.18 -5.13
CA GLY A 109 -6.23 -18.28 -6.01
C GLY A 109 -6.25 -17.93 -7.51
N LYS A 110 -6.15 -16.65 -7.88
CA LYS A 110 -6.04 -16.20 -9.28
C LYS A 110 -4.59 -16.10 -9.78
N LEU A 111 -3.63 -16.22 -8.87
CA LEU A 111 -2.20 -16.10 -9.13
C LEU A 111 -1.63 -17.41 -9.67
#